data_AF-A0A7R6X123-F1
#
_entry.id   AF-A0A7R6X123-F1
#
_cell.length_a   1.000
_cell.length_b   1.000
_cell.length_c   1.000
_cell.angle_alpha   90.00
_cell.angle_beta   90.00
_cell.angle_gamma   90.00
#
_symmetry.space_group_name_H-M   'P 1'
#
loop_
_entity.id
_entity.type
_entity.pdbx_description
1 polymer ?
#
loop_
_entity_poly.entity_id
_entity_poly.type
_entity_poly.pdbx_seq_one_letter_code
_entity_poly.pdbx_strand_id
1 'polypeptide(L)'
;MHNYPIELRDDLNRTLIETIYHFGIVNVPVLAASLAGRHGDLSIADAERLVLGFAQLYSAPIEFDRSASDWRSREPVSADNNGLLLEIVANEFGRAA
;
A
#
# COMPACT_ATOMS: atom_id res chain seq x y z
N MET A 1 -10.67 -2.34 18.96
CA MET A 1 -10.35 -2.77 17.57
C MET A 1 -11.35 -2.06 16.67
N HIS A 2 -10.93 -1.01 15.95
CA HIS A 2 -11.84 -0.29 15.05
C HIS A 2 -12.19 -1.22 13.90
N ASN A 3 -13.46 -1.58 13.77
CA ASN A 3 -13.93 -2.44 12.68
C ASN A 3 -14.11 -1.55 11.45
N TYR A 4 -13.05 -1.40 10.67
CA TYR A 4 -13.09 -0.62 9.44
C TYR A 4 -13.98 -1.33 8.40
N PRO A 5 -14.67 -0.57 7.52
CA PRO A 5 -15.43 -1.15 6.42
C PRO A 5 -14.57 -2.12 5.60
N ILE A 6 -15.17 -3.22 5.13
CA ILE A 6 -14.48 -4.23 4.31
C ILE A 6 -13.83 -3.57 3.08
N GLU A 7 -14.54 -2.61 2.48
CA GLU A 7 -14.09 -1.82 1.33
C GLU A 7 -12.78 -1.07 1.59
N LEU A 8 -12.63 -0.46 2.78
CA LEU A 8 -11.39 0.23 3.16
C LEU A 8 -10.23 -0.77 3.32
N ARG A 9 -10.51 -1.93 3.91
CA ARG A 9 -9.50 -2.98 4.11
C ARG A 9 -9.00 -3.54 2.79
N ASP A 10 -9.90 -3.82 1.87
CA ASP A 10 -9.57 -4.42 0.58
C ASP A 10 -8.85 -3.41 -0.33
N ASP A 11 -9.26 -2.14 -0.31
CA ASP A 11 -8.55 -1.07 -1.01
C ASP A 11 -7.14 -0.85 -0.46
N LEU A 12 -6.98 -0.85 0.87
CA LEU A 12 -5.67 -0.76 1.51
C LEU A 12 -4.76 -1.94 1.15
N ASN A 13 -5.28 -3.17 1.23
CA ASN A 13 -4.53 -4.37 0.87
C ASN A 13 -4.04 -4.32 -0.57
N ARG A 14 -4.94 -4.04 -1.51
CA ARG A 14 -4.57 -3.92 -2.93
C ARG A 14 -3.52 -2.85 -3.13
N THR A 15 -3.73 -1.64 -2.59
CA THR A 15 -2.80 -0.51 -2.71
C THR A 15 -1.41 -0.90 -2.19
N LEU A 16 -1.32 -1.57 -1.04
CA LEU A 16 -0.05 -1.97 -0.47
C LEU A 16 0.64 -3.06 -1.28
N ILE A 17 -0.08 -4.09 -1.72
CA ILE A 17 0.49 -5.17 -2.53
C ILE A 17 1.04 -4.61 -3.84
N GLU A 18 0.26 -3.79 -4.54
CA GLU A 18 0.70 -3.13 -5.78
C GLU A 18 1.92 -2.25 -5.53
N THR A 19 1.91 -1.49 -4.44
CA THR A 19 3.03 -0.62 -4.06
C THR A 19 4.31 -1.42 -3.79
N ILE A 20 4.21 -2.49 -3.01
CA ILE A 20 5.35 -3.37 -2.69
C ILE A 20 5.85 -4.04 -3.97
N TYR A 21 4.95 -4.52 -4.82
CA TYR A 21 5.31 -5.15 -6.09
C TYR A 21 6.04 -4.18 -7.03
N HIS A 22 5.56 -2.95 -7.16
CA HIS A 22 6.14 -1.97 -8.06
C HIS A 22 7.39 -1.29 -7.51
N PHE A 23 7.46 -1.01 -6.22
CA PHE A 23 8.52 -0.15 -5.64
C PHE A 23 9.39 -0.85 -4.60
N GLY A 24 9.00 -2.02 -4.10
CA GLY A 24 9.75 -2.79 -3.09
C GLY A 24 9.80 -2.13 -1.70
N ILE A 25 9.13 -0.99 -1.52
CA ILE A 25 9.10 -0.20 -0.27
C ILE A 25 7.75 0.51 -0.18
N VAL A 26 7.34 0.91 1.02
CA VAL A 26 6.11 1.64 1.29
C VAL A 26 6.43 3.01 1.87
N ASN A 27 5.99 4.08 1.20
CA ASN A 27 5.98 5.42 1.77
C ASN A 27 4.66 5.68 2.51
N VAL A 28 4.71 5.63 3.84
CA VAL A 28 3.51 5.70 4.68
C VAL A 28 2.74 7.01 4.49
N PRO A 29 3.36 8.21 4.57
CA PRO A 29 2.64 9.46 4.35
C PRO A 29 1.98 9.59 2.97
N VAL A 30 2.65 9.14 1.91
CA VAL A 30 2.12 9.22 0.53
C VAL A 30 0.90 8.32 0.37
N LEU A 31 1.00 7.08 0.81
CA LEU A 31 -0.12 6.13 0.72
C LEU A 31 -1.27 6.55 1.64
N ALA A 32 -0.99 7.07 2.83
CA ALA A 32 -2.00 7.57 3.76
C ALA A 32 -2.78 8.75 3.18
N ALA A 33 -2.09 9.72 2.57
CA ALA A 33 -2.73 10.84 1.88
C ALA A 33 -3.61 10.38 0.71
N SER A 34 -3.13 9.39 -0.07
CA SER A 34 -3.90 8.80 -1.16
C SER A 34 -5.16 8.07 -0.65
N LEU A 35 -5.03 7.28 0.42
CA LEU A 35 -6.13 6.53 1.02
C LEU A 35 -7.18 7.46 1.63
N ALA A 36 -6.78 8.45 2.42
CA ALA A 36 -7.69 9.45 2.98
C ALA A 36 -8.37 10.29 1.87
N GLY A 37 -7.68 10.56 0.76
CA GLY A 37 -8.27 11.23 -0.39
C GLY A 37 -9.37 10.42 -1.08
N ARG A 38 -9.29 9.08 -1.06
CA ARG A 38 -10.33 8.17 -1.59
C ARG A 38 -11.46 7.90 -0.58
N HIS A 39 -11.14 7.96 0.72
CA HIS A 39 -12.06 7.68 1.82
C HIS A 39 -12.24 8.95 2.67
N GLY A 40 -13.16 9.82 2.27
CA GLY A 40 -13.30 11.17 2.84
C GLY A 40 -13.56 11.25 4.35
N ASP A 41 -14.03 10.16 4.96
CA ASP A 41 -14.26 10.07 6.41
C ASP A 41 -13.02 9.59 7.19
N LEU A 42 -11.96 9.17 6.49
CA LEU A 42 -10.73 8.67 7.09
C LEU A 42 -9.76 9.81 7.38
N SER A 43 -9.45 10.04 8.66
CA SER A 43 -8.44 11.01 9.03
C SER A 43 -7.06 10.59 8.51
N ILE A 44 -6.22 11.56 8.16
CA ILE A 44 -4.84 11.29 7.70
C ILE A 44 -4.06 10.50 8.76
N ALA A 45 -4.24 10.80 10.05
CA ALA A 45 -3.56 10.09 11.13
C ALA A 45 -4.01 8.63 11.23
N ASP A 46 -5.29 8.34 10.97
CA ASP A 46 -5.80 6.97 10.97
C ASP A 46 -5.37 6.22 9.71
N ALA A 47 -5.33 6.90 8.56
CA ALA A 47 -4.76 6.37 7.33
C ALA A 47 -3.27 6.01 7.51
N GLU A 48 -2.47 6.87 8.15
CA GLU A 48 -1.05 6.58 8.45
C GLU A 48 -0.91 5.34 9.35
N ARG A 49 -1.74 5.22 10.40
CA ARG A 49 -1.74 4.04 11.28
C ARG A 49 -2.12 2.76 10.53
N LEU A 50 -3.11 2.84 9.66
CA LEU A 50 -3.55 1.72 8.84
C LEU A 50 -2.46 1.26 7.87
N VAL A 51 -1.90 2.19 7.10
CA VAL A 51 -0.83 1.91 6.14
C VAL A 51 0.39 1.31 6.85
N LEU A 52 0.81 1.91 7.97
CA LEU A 52 1.93 1.39 8.76
C LEU A 52 1.66 -0.02 9.29
N GLY A 53 0.49 -0.27 9.86
CA GLY A 53 0.14 -1.56 10.43
C GLY A 53 0.12 -2.68 9.37
N PHE A 54 -0.40 -2.39 8.18
CA PHE A 54 -0.41 -3.37 7.09
C PHE A 54 0.97 -3.52 6.43
N ALA A 55 1.74 -2.46 6.27
CA ALA A 55 3.12 -2.57 5.79
C ALA A 55 3.96 -3.47 6.71
N GLN A 56 3.77 -3.35 8.03
CA GLN A 56 4.39 -4.24 9.02
C GLN A 56 3.91 -5.68 8.90
N LEU A 57 2.61 -5.92 8.66
CA LEU A 57 2.06 -7.26 8.43
C LEU A 57 2.74 -7.96 7.24
N TYR A 58 2.99 -7.23 6.17
CA TYR A 58 3.70 -7.73 4.98
C TYR A 58 5.23 -7.72 5.12
N SER A 59 5.77 -7.30 6.27
CA SER A 59 7.22 -7.08 6.47
C SER A 59 7.85 -6.22 5.37
N ALA A 60 7.08 -5.26 4.84
CA ALA A 60 7.52 -4.38 3.78
C ALA A 60 8.57 -3.38 4.33
N PRO A 61 9.61 -3.03 3.55
CA PRO A 61 10.43 -1.87 3.84
C PRO A 61 9.55 -0.61 3.92
N ILE A 62 9.89 0.32 4.82
CA ILE A 62 9.07 1.51 5.10
C ILE A 62 9.92 2.77 5.01
N GLU A 63 9.37 3.82 4.41
CA GLU A 63 9.91 5.18 4.46
C GLU A 63 8.85 6.21 4.90
N PHE A 64 9.32 7.34 5.43
CA PHE A 64 8.48 8.43 5.93
C PHE A 64 8.82 9.76 5.22
N ASP A 65 8.96 9.74 3.90
CA ASP A 65 9.18 10.96 3.10
C ASP A 65 7.86 11.63 2.74
N ARG A 66 7.51 12.70 3.46
CA ARG A 66 6.32 13.52 3.18
C ARG A 66 6.43 14.38 1.92
N SER A 67 7.65 14.69 1.46
CA SER A 67 7.84 15.46 0.23
C SER A 67 7.51 14.64 -1.02
N ALA A 68 7.54 13.30 -0.87
CA ALA A 68 7.42 12.32 -1.93
C ALA A 68 8.49 12.51 -3.02
N SER A 69 9.57 13.25 -2.76
CA SER A 69 10.57 13.59 -3.77
C SER A 69 11.33 12.34 -4.17
N ASP A 70 11.82 11.60 -3.18
CA ASP A 70 12.54 10.35 -3.41
C ASP A 70 11.57 9.29 -3.93
N TRP A 71 10.38 9.20 -3.32
CA TRP A 71 9.32 8.27 -3.74
C TRP A 71 8.90 8.41 -5.21
N ARG A 72 8.68 9.64 -5.69
CA ARG A 72 8.26 9.90 -7.08
C ARG A 72 9.36 9.67 -8.10
N SER A 73 10.61 9.71 -7.67
CA SER A 73 11.79 9.47 -8.52
C SER A 73 12.23 8.00 -8.57
N ARG A 74 11.65 7.13 -7.72
CA ARG A 74 11.99 5.71 -7.69
C ARG A 74 11.60 5.03 -9.01
N GLU A 75 12.58 4.37 -9.62
CA GLU A 75 12.31 3.46 -10.72
C GLU A 75 11.52 2.25 -10.21
N PRO A 76 10.49 1.79 -10.95
CA PRO A 76 9.78 0.58 -10.60
C PRO A 76 10.71 -0.63 -10.62
N VAL A 77 10.72 -1.41 -9.55
CA VAL A 77 11.43 -2.69 -9.43
C VAL A 77 10.59 -3.87 -9.95
N SER A 78 9.40 -3.60 -10.50
CA SER A 78 8.46 -4.65 -10.96
C SER A 78 9.06 -5.62 -11.98
N ALA A 79 10.06 -5.19 -12.77
CA ALA A 79 10.74 -6.06 -13.72
C ALA A 79 11.52 -7.20 -13.02
N ASP A 80 12.07 -6.93 -11.83
CA ASP A 80 12.81 -7.91 -11.02
C ASP A 80 11.87 -8.80 -10.17
N ASN A 81 10.62 -8.38 -10.01
CA ASN A 81 9.60 -9.07 -9.21
C ASN A 81 8.71 -10.03 -10.01
N ASN A 82 8.95 -10.16 -11.33
CA ASN A 82 8.25 -11.15 -12.17
C ASN A 82 8.60 -12.58 -11.71
N GLY A 83 7.58 -13.40 -11.45
CA GLY A 83 7.69 -14.78 -10.98
C GLY A 83 7.77 -14.95 -9.45
N LEU A 84 7.72 -13.88 -8.66
CA LEU A 84 7.66 -13.96 -7.20
C LEU A 84 6.22 -14.12 -6.68
N LEU A 85 6.05 -14.59 -5.44
CA LEU A 85 4.76 -14.71 -4.75
C LEU A 85 3.86 -13.46 -4.87
N LEU A 86 4.46 -12.27 -5.00
CA LEU A 86 3.76 -11.01 -5.21
C LEU A 86 2.95 -10.97 -6.52
N GLU A 87 3.41 -11.63 -7.59
CA GLU A 87 2.66 -11.75 -8.85
C GLU A 87 1.41 -12.64 -8.67
N ILE A 88 1.50 -13.69 -7.86
CA ILE A 88 0.36 -14.57 -7.53
C ILE A 88 -0.67 -13.79 -6.70
N VAL A 89 -0.21 -13.02 -5.70
CA VAL A 89 -1.12 -12.20 -4.89
C VAL A 89 -1.78 -11.09 -5.72
N ALA A 90 -1.05 -10.43 -6.62
CA ALA A 90 -1.59 -9.41 -7.51
C ALA A 90 -2.61 -9.98 -8.53
N ASN A 91 -2.36 -11.19 -9.06
CA ASN A 91 -3.20 -11.79 -10.10
C ASN A 91 -4.37 -12.65 -9.56
N GLU A 92 -4.24 -13.28 -8.40
CA GLU A 92 -5.28 -14.20 -7.87
C GLU A 92 -6.31 -13.52 -6.95
N PHE A 93 -5.97 -12.42 -6.27
CA PHE A 93 -6.97 -11.68 -5.46
C PHE A 93 -7.84 -10.71 -6.29
N GLY A 94 -7.52 -10.48 -7.57
CA GLY A 94 -8.28 -9.61 -8.47
C GLY A 94 -9.36 -10.31 -9.29
N ARG A 95 -9.40 -11.66 -9.31
CA ARG A 95 -10.43 -12.44 -10.01
C ARG A 95 -11.42 -13.01 -9.02
N ALA A 96 -12.41 -12.20 -8.67
CA ALA A 96 -13.70 -12.76 -8.28
C ALA A 96 -14.23 -13.58 -9.46
N ALA A 97 -14.54 -14.86 -9.20
CA ALA A 97 -15.30 -15.72 -10.10
C ALA A 97 -16.74 -15.21 -10.27
#